data_AF-A0A0D2ITF7-F1
#
_entry.id   AF-A0A0D2ITF7-F1
#
_cell.length_a   1.000
_cell.length_b   1.000
_cell.length_c   1.000
_cell.angle_alpha   90.00
_cell.angle_beta   90.00
_cell.angle_gamma   90.00
#
_symmetry.space_group_name_H-M   'P 1'
#
loop_
_entity.id
_entity.type
_entity.pdbx_description
1 polymer ?
#
loop_
_entity_poly.entity_id
_entity_poly.type
_entity_poly.pdbx_seq_one_letter_code
_entity_poly.pdbx_strand_id
1 'polypeptide(L)'
;MSILIFSLLGSIAPEAPRTRQDELKNGLFSTIAFVLGALTSCLSGYLGMKIATYANARTALEARRGIAPAFMCAFRSGAVMGFLLASLGLLNLYLAIVAFGKFYGDDWQGLFEAITGYGLGGSSIALFGRVGGGIYTKAADVGADLVGKVEKDIPEDDPRNPAVIADNVGDNVGDIAGMGADLFGSFAEATCAALVVSAVSSLGRSHDWPGELFRAAAWR
;
A
#
# COMPACT_ATOMS: atom_id res chain seq x y z
N MET A 1 -16.85 -15.18 0.14
CA MET A 1 -16.35 -15.58 1.47
C MET A 1 -16.56 -14.48 2.52
N SER A 2 -16.30 -13.21 2.18
CA SER A 2 -16.55 -12.03 3.02
C SER A 2 -18.02 -11.86 3.49
N ILE A 3 -19.02 -12.08 2.62
CA ILE A 3 -20.46 -11.93 2.97
C ILE A 3 -20.91 -12.94 4.06
N LEU A 4 -20.38 -14.16 4.02
CA LEU A 4 -20.69 -15.21 5.00
C LEU A 4 -20.08 -14.88 6.37
N ILE A 5 -18.86 -14.34 6.42
CA ILE A 5 -18.19 -13.94 7.66
C ILE A 5 -18.94 -12.77 8.33
N PHE A 6 -19.33 -11.74 7.56
CA PHE A 6 -20.11 -10.61 8.07
C PHE A 6 -21.51 -11.02 8.54
N SER A 7 -22.20 -11.91 7.82
CA SER A 7 -23.52 -12.42 8.22
C SER A 7 -23.47 -13.28 9.48
N LEU A 8 -22.40 -14.06 9.65
CA LEU A 8 -22.16 -14.83 10.88
C LEU A 8 -21.85 -13.90 12.05
N LEU A 9 -20.98 -12.90 11.90
CA LEU A 9 -20.62 -11.96 12.97
C LEU A 9 -21.81 -11.13 13.49
N GLY A 10 -22.70 -10.68 12.60
CA GLY A 10 -23.92 -9.96 12.98
C GLY A 10 -24.92 -10.78 13.81
N SER A 11 -24.79 -12.11 13.81
CA SER A 11 -25.65 -13.01 14.61
C SER A 11 -25.15 -13.25 16.04
N ILE A 12 -23.87 -12.94 16.35
CA ILE A 12 -23.19 -13.32 17.59
C ILE A 12 -22.94 -12.15 18.55
N ALA A 13 -23.09 -10.91 18.08
CA ALA A 13 -22.87 -9.71 18.89
C ALA A 13 -24.15 -8.85 18.85
N PRO A 14 -24.98 -8.83 19.90
CA PRO A 14 -26.00 -7.79 20.01
C PRO A 14 -25.28 -6.45 20.11
N GLU A 15 -25.40 -5.62 19.07
CA GLU A 15 -24.89 -4.25 19.09
C GLU A 15 -25.56 -3.48 20.23
N ALA A 16 -24.76 -2.91 21.12
CA ALA A 16 -25.28 -1.90 22.03
C ALA A 16 -25.85 -0.75 21.17
N PRO A 17 -27.02 -0.17 21.51
CA PRO A 17 -27.62 0.88 20.70
C PRO A 17 -26.68 2.09 20.64
N ARG A 18 -26.02 2.28 19.49
CA ARG A 18 -25.17 3.44 19.24
C ARG A 18 -26.03 4.69 19.09
N THR A 19 -25.60 5.78 19.69
CA THR A 19 -26.28 7.06 19.52
C THR A 19 -25.90 7.68 18.18
N ARG A 20 -26.76 8.57 17.65
CA ARG A 20 -26.44 9.34 16.42
C ARG A 20 -25.11 10.11 16.55
N GLN A 21 -24.74 10.53 17.76
CA GLN A 21 -23.49 11.24 18.00
C GLN A 21 -22.27 10.32 17.85
N ASP A 22 -22.38 9.06 18.24
CA ASP A 22 -21.32 8.05 18.09
C ASP A 22 -21.07 7.72 16.62
N GLU A 23 -22.14 7.59 15.83
CA GLU A 23 -22.06 7.36 14.38
C GLU A 23 -21.40 8.54 13.63
N LEU A 24 -21.76 9.77 14.00
CA LEU A 24 -21.15 10.97 13.41
C LEU A 24 -19.66 11.10 13.77
N LYS A 25 -19.32 10.80 15.02
CA LYS A 25 -17.92 10.71 15.47
C LYS A 25 -17.17 9.67 14.64
N ASN A 26 -17.76 8.48 14.45
CA ASN A 26 -17.15 7.42 13.67
C ASN A 26 -16.91 7.82 12.22
N GLY A 27 -17.90 8.43 11.56
CA GLY A 27 -17.75 8.96 10.20
C GLY A 27 -16.61 9.98 10.07
N LEU A 28 -16.43 10.86 11.07
CA LEU A 28 -15.33 11.83 11.07
C LEU A 28 -13.97 11.13 11.18
N PHE A 29 -13.80 10.21 12.14
CA PHE A 29 -12.54 9.48 12.30
C PHE A 29 -12.24 8.56 11.11
N SER A 30 -13.25 7.92 10.52
CA SER A 30 -13.09 7.16 9.27
C SER A 30 -12.61 8.04 8.12
N THR A 31 -13.12 9.28 8.02
CA THR A 31 -12.68 10.24 7.00
C THR A 31 -11.22 10.64 7.23
N ILE A 32 -10.82 10.88 8.48
CA ILE A 32 -9.42 11.18 8.82
C ILE A 32 -8.52 9.99 8.51
N ALA A 33 -8.92 8.77 8.88
CA ALA A 33 -8.19 7.55 8.56
C ALA A 33 -8.04 7.34 7.05
N PHE A 34 -9.11 7.60 6.29
CA PHE A 34 -9.09 7.57 4.82
C PHE A 34 -8.06 8.53 4.23
N VAL A 35 -8.04 9.79 4.67
CA VAL A 35 -7.06 10.76 4.20
C VAL A 35 -5.63 10.34 4.59
N LEU A 36 -5.45 9.82 5.80
CA LEU A 36 -4.14 9.32 6.26
C LEU A 36 -3.64 8.14 5.40
N GLY A 37 -4.53 7.19 5.08
CA GLY A 37 -4.23 6.06 4.20
C GLY A 37 -3.90 6.50 2.78
N ALA A 38 -4.68 7.42 2.23
CA ALA A 38 -4.46 8.00 0.91
C ALA A 38 -3.09 8.69 0.81
N LEU A 39 -2.73 9.52 1.79
CA LEU A 39 -1.43 10.20 1.84
C LEU A 39 -0.28 9.20 2.00
N THR A 40 -0.46 8.18 2.82
CA THR A 40 0.55 7.13 3.02
C THR A 40 0.78 6.32 1.74
N SER A 41 -0.28 6.03 0.98
CA SER A 41 -0.22 5.38 -0.33
C SER A 41 0.53 6.21 -1.37
N CYS A 42 0.19 7.50 -1.49
CA CYS A 42 0.94 8.44 -2.33
C CYS A 42 2.43 8.48 -1.98
N LEU A 43 2.74 8.59 -0.68
CA LEU A 43 4.12 8.65 -0.21
C LEU A 43 4.86 7.34 -0.48
N SER A 44 4.20 6.20 -0.33
CA SER A 44 4.77 4.87 -0.60
C SER A 44 5.18 4.73 -2.07
N GLY A 45 4.30 5.09 -3.01
CA GLY A 45 4.63 5.10 -4.43
C GLY A 45 5.77 6.07 -4.77
N TYR A 46 5.74 7.27 -4.19
CA TYR A 46 6.76 8.29 -4.43
C TYR A 46 8.15 7.89 -3.92
N LEU A 47 8.25 7.35 -2.70
CA LEU A 47 9.52 6.89 -2.13
C LEU A 47 10.09 5.71 -2.92
N GLY A 48 9.23 4.78 -3.37
CA GLY A 48 9.63 3.69 -4.28
C GLY A 48 10.23 4.24 -5.58
N MET A 49 9.54 5.17 -6.23
CA MET A 49 10.02 5.81 -7.45
C MET A 49 11.36 6.51 -7.24
N LYS A 50 11.53 7.22 -6.10
CA LYS A 50 12.79 7.92 -5.77
C LYS A 50 13.97 6.98 -5.66
N ILE A 51 13.83 5.83 -5.00
CA ILE A 51 14.94 4.88 -4.91
C ILE A 51 15.22 4.19 -6.24
N ALA A 52 14.19 3.86 -7.02
CA ALA A 52 14.36 3.23 -8.34
C ALA A 52 15.07 4.15 -9.35
N THR A 53 14.61 5.40 -9.47
CA THR A 53 15.23 6.42 -10.34
C THR A 53 16.64 6.82 -9.91
N TYR A 54 17.02 6.55 -8.67
CA TYR A 54 18.37 6.77 -8.16
C TYR A 54 19.29 5.56 -8.39
N ALA A 55 18.72 4.36 -8.36
CA ALA A 55 19.45 3.10 -8.45
C ALA A 55 19.67 2.61 -9.90
N ASN A 56 18.77 2.94 -10.83
CA ASN A 56 18.82 2.44 -12.22
C ASN A 56 20.19 2.66 -12.91
N ALA A 57 20.70 3.90 -12.92
CA ALA A 57 22.00 4.22 -13.52
C ALA A 57 23.17 3.58 -12.76
N ARG A 58 23.04 3.36 -11.46
CA ARG A 58 24.07 2.68 -10.64
C ARG A 58 24.15 1.21 -10.95
N THR A 59 23.01 0.57 -11.12
CA THR A 59 22.92 -0.82 -11.56
C THR A 59 23.57 -0.99 -12.93
N ALA A 60 23.34 -0.06 -13.87
CA ALA A 60 24.01 -0.06 -15.17
C ALA A 60 25.54 0.12 -15.06
N LEU A 61 26.01 1.00 -14.17
CA LEU A 61 27.46 1.18 -13.92
C LEU A 61 28.10 -0.07 -13.29
N GLU A 62 27.43 -0.71 -12.32
CA GLU A 62 27.92 -1.93 -11.67
C GLU A 62 27.89 -3.14 -12.62
N ALA A 63 27.01 -3.16 -13.62
CA ALA A 63 26.98 -4.21 -14.65
C ALA A 63 28.29 -4.30 -15.44
N ARG A 64 29.08 -3.21 -15.51
CA ARG A 64 30.44 -3.21 -16.08
C ARG A 64 31.42 -4.12 -15.31
N ARG A 65 31.13 -4.44 -14.05
CA ARG A 65 31.92 -5.34 -13.20
C ARG A 65 31.34 -6.77 -13.16
N GLY A 66 30.29 -7.03 -13.92
CA GLY A 66 29.62 -8.33 -14.02
C GLY A 66 28.22 -8.33 -13.40
N ILE A 67 27.57 -9.49 -13.50
CA ILE A 67 26.16 -9.66 -13.12
C ILE A 67 25.97 -9.58 -11.60
N ALA A 68 26.86 -10.19 -10.80
CA ALA A 68 26.70 -10.24 -9.35
C ALA A 68 26.73 -8.84 -8.69
N PRO A 69 27.66 -7.92 -9.02
CA PRO A 69 27.61 -6.54 -8.52
C PRO A 69 26.33 -5.79 -8.91
N ALA A 70 25.89 -5.91 -10.18
CA ALA A 70 24.66 -5.27 -10.65
C ALA A 70 23.43 -5.79 -9.90
N PHE A 71 23.32 -7.12 -9.74
CA PHE A 71 22.26 -7.75 -8.99
C PHE A 71 22.22 -7.26 -7.54
N MET A 72 23.38 -7.18 -6.87
CA MET A 72 23.44 -6.69 -5.49
C MET A 72 23.02 -5.22 -5.36
N CYS A 73 23.36 -4.37 -6.35
CA CYS A 73 22.91 -2.99 -6.39
C CYS A 73 21.38 -2.89 -6.54
N ALA A 74 20.81 -3.63 -7.51
CA ALA A 74 19.37 -3.67 -7.74
C ALA A 74 18.62 -4.24 -6.53
N PHE A 75 19.07 -5.36 -5.98
CA PHE A 75 18.45 -6.04 -4.85
C PHE A 75 18.45 -5.17 -3.59
N ARG A 76 19.58 -4.52 -3.26
CA ARG A 76 19.64 -3.60 -2.12
C ARG A 76 18.70 -2.42 -2.29
N SER A 77 18.56 -1.91 -3.50
CA SER A 77 17.64 -0.80 -3.80
C SER A 77 16.17 -1.22 -3.66
N GLY A 78 15.83 -2.42 -4.13
CA GLY A 78 14.50 -3.02 -3.89
C GLY A 78 14.22 -3.28 -2.42
N ALA A 79 15.22 -3.73 -1.66
CA ALA A 79 15.10 -3.91 -0.21
C ALA A 79 14.83 -2.58 0.52
N VAL A 80 15.48 -1.49 0.10
CA VAL A 80 15.21 -0.14 0.65
C VAL A 80 13.76 0.25 0.44
N MET A 81 13.20 0.03 -0.76
CA MET A 81 11.77 0.24 -1.00
C MET A 81 10.91 -0.62 -0.05
N GLY A 82 11.15 -1.93 0.00
CA GLY A 82 10.36 -2.84 0.83
C GLY A 82 10.36 -2.48 2.32
N PHE A 83 11.54 -2.25 2.91
CA PHE A 83 11.66 -1.87 4.32
C PHE A 83 11.02 -0.51 4.59
N LEU A 84 11.21 0.50 3.72
CA LEU A 84 10.59 1.82 3.91
C LEU A 84 9.06 1.72 3.89
N LEU A 85 8.48 1.03 2.91
CA LEU A 85 7.03 0.91 2.76
C LEU A 85 6.41 0.14 3.93
N ALA A 86 7.00 -1.00 4.32
CA ALA A 86 6.52 -1.79 5.45
C ALA A 86 6.61 -1.00 6.77
N SER A 87 7.73 -0.32 7.03
CA SER A 87 7.94 0.46 8.25
C SER A 87 7.00 1.66 8.32
N LEU A 88 6.85 2.39 7.21
CA LEU A 88 5.98 3.56 7.12
C LEU A 88 4.51 3.16 7.31
N GLY A 89 4.06 2.11 6.62
CA GLY A 89 2.69 1.63 6.71
C GLY A 89 2.33 1.19 8.13
N LEU A 90 3.23 0.45 8.78
CA LEU A 90 3.05 -0.01 10.17
C LEU A 90 3.11 1.14 11.17
N LEU A 91 4.07 2.06 11.04
CA LEU A 91 4.22 3.20 11.94
C LEU A 91 3.00 4.12 11.88
N ASN A 92 2.54 4.47 10.68
CA ASN A 92 1.36 5.34 10.52
C ASN A 92 0.11 4.69 11.07
N LEU A 93 -0.09 3.39 10.84
CA LEU A 93 -1.22 2.64 11.40
C LEU A 93 -1.16 2.60 12.93
N TYR A 94 0.01 2.29 13.50
CA TYR A 94 0.20 2.28 14.95
C TYR A 94 -0.09 3.65 15.58
N LEU A 95 0.45 4.73 14.99
CA LEU A 95 0.21 6.09 15.46
C LEU A 95 -1.26 6.47 15.35
N ALA A 96 -1.95 6.06 14.27
CA ALA A 96 -3.39 6.29 14.11
C ALA A 96 -4.19 5.59 15.22
N ILE A 97 -3.90 4.32 15.50
CA ILE A 97 -4.59 3.55 16.55
C ILE A 97 -4.35 4.20 17.93
N VAL A 98 -3.10 4.55 18.26
CA VAL A 98 -2.78 5.20 19.55
C VAL A 98 -3.43 6.58 19.67
N ALA A 99 -3.45 7.37 18.59
CA ALA A 99 -4.07 8.69 18.59
C ALA A 99 -5.60 8.60 18.73
N PHE A 100 -6.23 7.71 17.97
CA PHE A 100 -7.69 7.54 17.99
C PHE A 100 -8.14 6.88 19.29
N GLY A 101 -7.36 5.95 19.85
CA GLY A 101 -7.65 5.30 21.13
C GLY A 101 -7.86 6.30 22.28
N LYS A 102 -7.18 7.46 22.26
CA LYS A 102 -7.40 8.53 23.26
C LYS A 102 -8.81 9.13 23.20
N PHE A 103 -9.47 9.08 22.05
CA PHE A 103 -10.82 9.61 21.86
C PHE A 103 -11.91 8.55 22.04
N TYR A 104 -11.60 7.27 21.79
CA TYR A 104 -12.55 6.17 21.87
C TYR A 104 -12.57 5.46 23.23
N GLY A 105 -11.49 5.54 24.02
CA GLY A 105 -11.44 4.93 25.35
C GLY A 105 -11.65 3.41 25.27
N ASP A 106 -12.74 2.93 25.87
CA ASP A 106 -13.09 1.50 25.92
C ASP A 106 -13.91 1.02 24.70
N ASP A 107 -14.36 1.94 23.82
CA ASP A 107 -15.07 1.59 22.58
C ASP A 107 -14.10 1.17 21.46
N TRP A 108 -13.58 -0.05 21.59
CA TRP A 108 -12.61 -0.60 20.62
C TRP A 108 -13.28 -1.00 19.31
N GLN A 109 -14.56 -1.36 19.34
CA GLN A 109 -15.32 -1.65 18.13
C GLN A 109 -15.42 -0.41 17.24
N GLY A 110 -15.81 0.75 17.80
CA GLY A 110 -15.82 2.01 17.06
C GLY A 110 -14.43 2.44 16.60
N LEU A 111 -13.40 2.26 17.45
CA LEU A 111 -12.01 2.59 17.11
C LEU A 111 -11.54 1.85 15.84
N PHE A 112 -11.64 0.52 15.82
CA PHE A 112 -11.12 -0.27 14.70
C PHE A 112 -12.00 -0.17 13.46
N GLU A 113 -13.31 0.04 13.63
CA GLU A 113 -14.20 0.40 12.53
C GLU A 113 -13.77 1.71 11.86
N ALA A 114 -13.44 2.75 12.62
CA ALA A 114 -12.90 3.99 12.05
C ALA A 114 -11.55 3.78 11.34
N ILE A 115 -10.68 2.95 11.90
CA ILE A 115 -9.36 2.63 11.33
C ILE A 115 -9.48 1.90 9.98
N THR A 116 -10.59 1.21 9.67
CA THR A 116 -10.80 0.61 8.34
C THR A 116 -10.70 1.63 7.20
N GLY A 117 -11.01 2.90 7.48
CA GLY A 117 -10.83 3.99 6.53
C GLY A 117 -9.39 4.08 6.00
N TYR A 118 -8.39 3.71 6.81
CA TYR A 118 -6.98 3.70 6.41
C TYR A 118 -6.69 2.76 5.24
N GLY A 119 -7.18 1.51 5.31
CA GLY A 119 -7.08 0.55 4.21
C GLY A 119 -7.81 1.04 2.96
N LEU A 120 -9.05 1.51 3.14
CA LEU A 120 -9.87 2.04 2.05
C LEU A 120 -9.18 3.21 1.32
N GLY A 121 -8.62 4.16 2.06
CA GLY A 121 -7.89 5.29 1.49
C GLY A 121 -6.63 4.85 0.73
N GLY A 122 -5.91 3.88 1.30
CA GLY A 122 -4.71 3.33 0.68
C GLY A 122 -4.96 2.72 -0.68
N SER A 123 -5.92 1.81 -0.76
CA SER A 123 -6.28 1.10 -2.01
C SER A 123 -7.01 1.99 -3.01
N SER A 124 -7.80 2.97 -2.55
CA SER A 124 -8.44 3.94 -3.45
C SER A 124 -7.42 4.70 -4.27
N ILE A 125 -6.35 5.19 -3.64
CA ILE A 125 -5.25 5.86 -4.34
C ILE A 125 -4.40 4.88 -5.15
N ALA A 126 -4.14 3.68 -4.61
CA ALA A 126 -3.38 2.65 -5.32
C ALA A 126 -4.03 2.26 -6.65
N LEU A 127 -5.36 2.20 -6.70
CA LEU A 127 -6.12 1.93 -7.93
C LEU A 127 -5.78 2.95 -9.02
N PHE A 128 -5.84 4.25 -8.71
CA PHE A 128 -5.48 5.29 -9.67
C PHE A 128 -3.99 5.25 -10.03
N GLY A 129 -3.12 4.96 -9.08
CA GLY A 129 -1.68 4.81 -9.31
C GLY A 129 -1.36 3.67 -10.27
N ARG A 130 -1.93 2.48 -10.06
CA ARG A 130 -1.73 1.31 -10.94
C ARG A 130 -2.35 1.50 -12.31
N VAL A 131 -3.57 2.03 -12.39
CA VAL A 131 -4.25 2.22 -13.68
C VAL A 131 -3.57 3.33 -14.47
N GLY A 132 -3.35 4.49 -13.87
CA GLY A 132 -2.72 5.63 -14.53
C GLY A 132 -1.27 5.33 -14.93
N GLY A 133 -0.48 4.80 -14.01
CA GLY A 133 0.91 4.40 -14.29
C GLY A 133 1.00 3.26 -15.29
N GLY A 134 0.10 2.27 -15.20
CA GLY A 134 0.02 1.13 -16.11
C GLY A 134 -0.31 1.53 -17.55
N ILE A 135 -1.27 2.44 -17.74
CA ILE A 135 -1.58 3.01 -19.06
C ILE A 135 -0.36 3.75 -19.61
N TYR A 136 0.31 4.56 -18.78
CA TYR A 136 1.49 5.32 -19.20
C TYR A 136 2.63 4.40 -19.67
N THR A 137 3.04 3.41 -18.86
CA THR A 137 4.11 2.48 -19.23
C THR A 137 3.74 1.68 -20.46
N LYS A 138 2.56 1.06 -20.50
CA LYS A 138 2.22 0.15 -21.60
C LYS A 138 1.94 0.84 -22.93
N ALA A 139 1.47 2.09 -22.91
CA ALA A 139 1.39 2.87 -24.13
C ALA A 139 2.77 3.20 -24.72
N ALA A 140 3.76 3.48 -23.85
CA ALA A 140 5.12 3.80 -24.28
C ALA A 140 5.90 2.55 -24.71
N ASP A 141 5.91 1.51 -23.89
CA ASP A 141 6.54 0.20 -24.11
C ASP A 141 6.10 -0.40 -25.46
N VAL A 142 4.78 -0.61 -25.65
CA VAL A 142 4.25 -1.18 -26.89
C VAL A 142 4.57 -0.31 -28.11
N GLY A 143 4.53 1.02 -27.98
CA GLY A 143 4.85 1.94 -29.07
C GLY A 143 6.33 1.92 -29.44
N ALA A 144 7.21 1.91 -28.43
CA ALA A 144 8.66 1.87 -28.60
C ALA A 144 9.08 0.56 -29.27
N ASP A 145 8.59 -0.56 -28.78
CA ASP A 145 8.98 -1.89 -29.23
C ASP A 145 8.47 -2.22 -30.63
N LEU A 146 7.21 -1.90 -30.95
CA LEU A 146 6.66 -2.20 -32.27
C LEU A 146 7.38 -1.41 -33.37
N VAL A 147 7.49 -0.09 -33.21
CA VAL A 147 8.11 0.75 -34.25
C VAL A 147 9.62 0.50 -34.30
N GLY A 148 10.28 0.38 -33.15
CA GLY A 148 11.71 0.17 -33.06
C GLY A 148 12.13 -1.19 -33.61
N LYS A 149 11.66 -2.27 -32.98
CA LYS A 149 12.15 -3.64 -33.23
C LYS A 149 11.50 -4.25 -34.48
N VAL A 150 10.22 -4.01 -34.72
CA VAL A 150 9.47 -4.69 -35.80
C VAL A 150 9.51 -3.90 -37.11
N GLU A 151 9.31 -2.58 -37.07
CA GLU A 151 9.21 -1.77 -38.30
C GLU A 151 10.56 -1.20 -38.78
N LYS A 152 11.41 -0.79 -37.85
CA LYS A 152 12.67 -0.07 -38.15
C LYS A 152 13.93 -0.92 -37.97
N ASP A 153 13.80 -2.12 -37.43
CA ASP A 153 14.90 -3.05 -37.17
C ASP A 153 16.06 -2.38 -36.39
N ILE A 154 15.69 -1.53 -35.42
CA ILE A 154 16.65 -0.95 -34.47
C ILE A 154 16.56 -1.71 -33.14
N PRO A 155 17.66 -1.75 -32.36
CA PRO A 155 17.67 -2.39 -31.05
C PRO A 155 16.59 -1.83 -30.11
N GLU A 156 16.19 -2.64 -29.13
CA GLU A 156 15.42 -2.21 -27.97
C GLU A 156 16.19 -1.13 -27.19
N ASP A 157 15.46 -0.17 -26.59
CA ASP A 157 16.02 1.00 -25.90
C ASP A 157 16.98 1.87 -26.73
N ASP A 158 16.89 1.80 -28.07
CA ASP A 158 17.78 2.61 -28.92
C ASP A 158 17.51 4.11 -28.74
N PRO A 159 18.55 4.94 -28.50
CA PRO A 159 18.39 6.37 -28.23
C PRO A 159 17.79 7.18 -29.38
N ARG A 160 17.70 6.62 -30.59
CA ARG A 160 17.04 7.23 -31.75
C ARG A 160 15.53 7.12 -31.69
N ASN A 161 14.99 6.18 -30.90
CA ASN A 161 13.56 5.98 -30.74
C ASN A 161 13.00 7.00 -29.73
N PRO A 162 12.08 7.90 -30.15
CA PRO A 162 11.58 8.97 -29.28
C PRO A 162 10.73 8.46 -28.11
N ALA A 163 10.25 7.21 -28.16
CA ALA A 163 9.41 6.63 -27.12
C ALA A 163 10.22 6.06 -25.92
N VAL A 164 11.53 5.82 -26.07
CA VAL A 164 12.36 5.11 -25.06
C VAL A 164 12.43 5.86 -23.73
N ILE A 165 12.43 7.19 -23.73
CA ILE A 165 12.39 7.97 -22.48
C ILE A 165 11.04 7.77 -21.78
N ALA A 166 9.94 7.74 -22.52
CA ALA A 166 8.62 7.52 -21.93
C ALA A 166 8.49 6.10 -21.38
N ASP A 167 9.08 5.11 -22.06
CA ASP A 167 9.12 3.72 -21.63
C ASP A 167 9.84 3.56 -20.28
N ASN A 168 11.10 4.02 -20.22
CA ASN A 168 11.92 3.97 -19.00
C ASN A 168 11.33 4.83 -17.85
N VAL A 169 10.64 5.92 -18.16
CA VAL A 169 9.87 6.67 -17.15
C VAL A 169 8.68 5.83 -16.67
N GLY A 170 8.01 5.13 -17.59
CA GLY A 170 6.90 4.23 -17.32
C GLY A 170 7.24 3.14 -16.31
N ASP A 171 8.41 2.52 -16.38
CA ASP A 171 8.85 1.51 -15.40
C ASP A 171 8.82 2.06 -13.96
N ASN A 172 9.23 3.32 -13.79
CA ASN A 172 9.29 3.93 -12.47
C ASN A 172 7.90 4.43 -12.00
N VAL A 173 7.05 4.85 -12.92
CA VAL A 173 5.71 5.42 -12.61
C VAL A 173 4.66 4.32 -12.43
N GLY A 174 4.64 3.31 -13.29
CA GLY A 174 3.73 2.18 -13.21
C GLY A 174 4.25 1.09 -12.29
N ASP A 175 5.35 0.47 -12.71
CA ASP A 175 5.82 -0.80 -12.14
C ASP A 175 6.44 -0.62 -10.75
N ILE A 176 6.92 0.59 -10.42
CA ILE A 176 7.41 0.92 -9.08
C ILE A 176 6.38 1.71 -8.28
N ALA A 177 5.97 2.90 -8.71
CA ALA A 177 5.12 3.75 -7.89
C ALA A 177 3.72 3.15 -7.70
N GLY A 178 3.11 2.65 -8.77
CA GLY A 178 1.82 1.97 -8.71
C GLY A 178 1.86 0.69 -7.87
N MET A 179 2.89 -0.13 -8.06
CA MET A 179 3.09 -1.36 -7.27
C MET A 179 3.35 -1.07 -5.78
N GLY A 180 4.13 -0.04 -5.46
CA GLY A 180 4.39 0.36 -4.08
C GLY A 180 3.13 0.81 -3.33
N ALA A 181 2.28 1.60 -4.00
CA ALA A 181 0.97 2.00 -3.47
C ALA A 181 0.03 0.79 -3.27
N ASP A 182 0.05 -0.16 -4.21
CA ASP A 182 -0.80 -1.37 -4.17
C ASP A 182 -0.41 -2.36 -3.06
N LEU A 183 0.89 -2.60 -2.87
CA LEU A 183 1.38 -3.41 -1.76
C LEU A 183 1.06 -2.77 -0.41
N PHE A 184 1.16 -1.45 -0.32
CA PHE A 184 0.71 -0.72 0.87
C PHE A 184 -0.79 -0.90 1.12
N GLY A 185 -1.63 -0.73 0.09
CA GLY A 185 -3.09 -0.94 0.19
C GLY A 185 -3.43 -2.35 0.68
N SER A 186 -2.80 -3.36 0.08
CA SER A 186 -2.94 -4.77 0.48
C SER A 186 -2.56 -5.00 1.96
N PHE A 187 -1.43 -4.44 2.40
CA PHE A 187 -0.99 -4.51 3.80
C PHE A 187 -1.98 -3.84 4.76
N ALA A 188 -2.42 -2.63 4.41
CA ALA A 188 -3.32 -1.82 5.23
C ALA A 188 -4.70 -2.50 5.36
N GLU A 189 -5.28 -2.97 4.27
CA GLU A 189 -6.57 -3.68 4.28
C GLU A 189 -6.51 -4.99 5.06
N ALA A 190 -5.49 -5.82 4.82
CA ALA A 190 -5.36 -7.10 5.52
C ALA A 190 -5.24 -6.90 7.03
N THR A 191 -4.48 -5.89 7.45
CA THR A 191 -4.30 -5.58 8.87
C THR A 191 -5.56 -4.97 9.48
N CYS A 192 -6.22 -4.02 8.79
CA CYS A 192 -7.48 -3.44 9.26
C CYS A 192 -8.59 -4.49 9.37
N ALA A 193 -8.69 -5.42 8.40
CA ALA A 193 -9.66 -6.51 8.44
C ALA A 193 -9.44 -7.42 9.66
N ALA A 194 -8.18 -7.74 9.98
CA ALA A 194 -7.85 -8.51 11.18
C ALA A 194 -8.22 -7.77 12.47
N LEU A 195 -7.97 -6.46 12.54
CA LEU A 195 -8.29 -5.61 13.71
C LEU A 195 -9.80 -5.49 13.95
N VAL A 196 -10.61 -5.32 12.91
CA VAL A 196 -12.07 -5.26 13.06
C VAL A 196 -12.63 -6.57 13.61
N VAL A 197 -12.12 -7.70 13.13
CA VAL A 197 -12.54 -9.01 13.64
C VAL A 197 -12.05 -9.22 15.07
N SER A 198 -10.84 -8.77 15.43
CA SER A 198 -10.34 -8.88 16.81
C SER A 198 -11.17 -8.05 17.79
N ALA A 199 -11.58 -6.84 17.37
CA ALA A 199 -12.34 -5.89 18.19
C ALA A 199 -13.65 -6.48 18.74
N VAL A 200 -14.33 -7.32 17.95
CA VAL A 200 -15.60 -7.97 18.33
C VAL A 200 -15.39 -9.37 18.94
N SER A 201 -14.16 -9.87 18.94
CA SER A 201 -13.76 -11.15 19.52
C SER A 201 -13.46 -11.02 21.01
N SER A 202 -13.09 -12.12 21.66
CA SER A 202 -12.72 -12.12 23.08
C SER A 202 -11.57 -11.16 23.42
N LEU A 203 -10.68 -10.88 22.46
CA LEU A 203 -9.51 -10.02 22.63
C LEU A 203 -9.91 -8.55 22.84
N GLY A 204 -10.80 -8.02 21.99
CA GLY A 204 -11.30 -6.65 22.13
C GLY A 204 -12.23 -6.48 23.34
N ARG A 205 -13.00 -7.51 23.68
CA ARG A 205 -13.89 -7.50 24.87
C ARG A 205 -13.15 -7.53 26.21
N SER A 206 -11.93 -8.06 26.26
CA SER A 206 -11.10 -8.07 27.46
C SER A 206 -10.10 -6.91 27.52
N HIS A 207 -10.12 -6.01 26.53
CA HIS A 207 -9.17 -4.89 26.40
C HIS A 207 -7.70 -5.35 26.49
N ASP A 208 -7.39 -6.54 25.95
CA ASP A 208 -6.06 -7.14 26.02
C ASP A 208 -5.18 -6.58 24.90
N TRP A 209 -4.59 -5.41 25.15
CA TRP A 209 -3.74 -4.68 24.20
C TRP A 209 -2.59 -5.51 23.62
N PRO A 210 -1.84 -6.32 24.41
CA PRO A 210 -0.90 -7.29 23.87
C PRO A 210 -1.56 -8.30 22.93
N GLY A 211 -2.69 -8.92 23.31
CA GLY A 211 -3.36 -9.95 22.52
C GLY A 211 -3.80 -9.49 21.12
N GLU A 212 -4.23 -8.24 20.99
CA GLU A 212 -4.69 -7.66 19.72
C GLU A 212 -3.55 -7.18 18.81
N LEU A 213 -2.54 -6.49 19.35
CA LEU A 213 -1.41 -6.00 18.56
C LEU A 213 -0.43 -7.11 18.18
N PHE A 214 -0.19 -8.10 19.04
CA PHE A 214 0.85 -9.12 18.81
C PHE A 214 0.41 -10.22 17.84
N ARG A 215 -0.89 -10.50 17.68
CA ARG A 215 -1.37 -11.51 16.73
C ARG A 215 -1.49 -11.01 15.29
N ALA A 216 -1.63 -9.71 15.07
CA ALA A 216 -1.50 -9.12 13.73
C ALA A 216 -0.07 -9.25 13.15
N ALA A 217 0.95 -9.39 14.03
CA ALA A 217 2.35 -9.61 13.65
C ALA A 217 2.76 -11.09 13.61
N ALA A 218 1.95 -12.00 14.14
CA ALA A 218 2.29 -13.40 14.29
C ALA A 218 1.82 -14.24 13.09
N TRP A 219 2.58 -14.16 11.99
CA TRP A 219 2.59 -15.23 11.00
C TRP A 219 3.25 -16.47 11.64
N ARG A 220 2.45 -17.49 11.94
CA ARG A 220 2.91 -18.89 12.06
C ARG A 220 2.41 -19.66 10.86
#